data_AF-W6SFD2-F1
#
_entry.id   AF-W6SFD2-F1
#
_cell.length_a   1.000
_cell.length_b   1.000
_cell.length_c   1.000
_cell.angle_alpha   90.00
_cell.angle_beta   90.00
_cell.angle_gamma   90.00
#
_symmetry.space_group_name_H-M   'P 1'
#
loop_
_entity.id
_entity.type
_entity.pdbx_description
1 polymer ?
#
loop_
_entity_poly.entity_id
_entity_poly.type
_entity_poly.pdbx_seq_one_letter_code
_entity_poly.pdbx_strand_id
1 'polypeptide(L)'
;MIVKCIDNDLCSTLTLNKEYFVLEEGPEYYVILDDLHNETTCKKSRFVIIEDGDLAKKCKATINELNYQLDNEFVDIKNFIIRKNSKGSIKEILIKFKYE
;
A
#
# COMPACT_ATOMS: atom_id res chain seq x y z
N MET A 1 0.12 8.67 -3.24
CA MET A 1 1.27 7.90 -2.76
C MET A 1 2.50 8.79 -2.86
N ILE A 2 3.40 8.75 -1.89
CA ILE A 2 4.68 9.46 -1.91
C ILE A 2 5.78 8.42 -2.11
N VAL A 3 6.65 8.68 -3.08
CA VAL A 3 7.80 7.84 -3.41
C VAL A 3 9.08 8.65 -3.35
N LYS A 4 10.19 8.05 -2.89
CA LYS A 4 11.50 8.69 -2.86
C LYS A 4 12.37 8.15 -3.98
N CYS A 5 12.97 9.03 -4.76
CA CYS A 5 13.88 8.66 -5.84
C CYS A 5 15.16 8.04 -5.27
N ILE A 6 15.51 6.84 -5.73
CA ILE A 6 16.75 6.12 -5.40
C ILE A 6 17.65 5.90 -6.63
N ASP A 7 17.16 6.20 -7.83
CA ASP A 7 17.92 6.15 -9.09
C ASP A 7 17.37 7.19 -10.09
N ASN A 8 18.17 8.22 -10.37
CA ASN A 8 17.87 9.27 -11.34
C ASN A 8 18.64 9.13 -12.67
N ASP A 9 19.20 7.95 -12.96
CA ASP A 9 19.96 7.73 -14.20
C ASP A 9 19.09 7.99 -15.44
N LEU A 10 19.57 8.74 -16.42
CA LEU A 10 18.80 9.14 -17.61
C LEU A 10 17.50 9.93 -17.32
N CYS A 11 17.29 10.44 -16.10
CA CYS A 11 16.14 11.27 -15.75
C CYS A 11 16.61 12.52 -15.00
N SER A 12 17.09 13.51 -15.77
CA SER A 12 17.72 14.73 -15.23
C SER A 12 16.77 15.65 -14.47
N THR A 13 15.47 15.44 -14.58
CA THR A 13 14.44 16.22 -13.87
C THR A 13 14.09 15.62 -12.50
N LEU A 14 14.77 14.53 -12.10
CA LEU A 14 14.67 13.93 -10.77
C LEU A 14 15.95 14.12 -9.96
N THR A 15 15.74 14.49 -8.70
CA THR A 15 16.78 14.61 -7.68
C THR A 15 16.81 13.36 -6.82
N LEU A 16 17.98 12.75 -6.71
CA LEU A 16 18.22 11.59 -5.84
C LEU A 16 17.85 11.90 -4.39
N ASN A 17 17.21 10.95 -3.69
CA ASN A 17 16.69 11.06 -2.33
C ASN A 17 15.56 12.07 -2.12
N LYS A 18 15.06 12.74 -3.16
CA LYS A 18 13.87 13.59 -3.05
C LYS A 18 12.58 12.77 -3.13
N GLU A 19 11.57 13.24 -2.41
CA GLU A 19 10.21 12.69 -2.41
C GLU A 19 9.35 13.32 -3.51
N TYR A 20 8.55 12.48 -4.16
CA TYR A 20 7.69 12.81 -5.27
C TYR A 20 6.29 12.28 -5.01
N PHE A 21 5.29 13.08 -5.38
CA PHE A 21 3.90 12.66 -5.36
C PHE A 21 3.59 11.87 -6.62
N VAL A 22 2.97 10.69 -6.44
CA VAL A 22 2.52 9.84 -7.53
C VAL A 22 1.09 10.22 -7.90
N LEU A 23 0.93 10.65 -9.15
CA LEU A 23 -0.35 11.01 -9.77
C LEU A 23 -1.08 9.77 -10.28
N GLU A 24 -0.35 8.84 -10.92
CA GLU A 24 -0.89 7.59 -11.44
C GLU A 24 0.10 6.43 -11.23
N GLU A 25 -0.42 5.24 -11.00
CA GLU A 25 0.35 4.01 -10.86
C GLU A 25 -0.06 2.98 -11.91
N GLY A 26 0.85 2.68 -12.84
CA GLY A 26 0.75 1.55 -13.76
C GLY A 26 1.38 0.28 -13.16
N PRO A 27 1.42 -0.85 -13.90
CA PRO A 27 2.05 -2.08 -13.40
C PRO A 27 3.55 -1.91 -13.08
N GLU A 28 4.30 -1.30 -14.02
CA GLU A 28 5.77 -1.18 -13.98
C GLU A 28 6.27 0.27 -13.89
N TYR A 29 5.37 1.25 -13.87
CA TYR A 29 5.72 2.67 -13.87
C TYR A 29 4.86 3.50 -12.91
N TYR A 30 5.39 4.66 -12.53
CA TYR A 30 4.68 5.75 -11.87
C TYR A 30 4.62 6.95 -12.80
N VAL A 31 3.51 7.67 -12.79
CA VAL A 31 3.42 9.04 -13.30
C VAL A 31 3.58 9.96 -12.09
N ILE A 32 4.61 10.81 -12.11
CA ILE A 32 4.94 11.74 -11.03
C ILE A 32 5.04 13.17 -11.55
N LEU A 33 4.95 14.13 -10.64
CA LEU A 33 5.30 15.53 -10.93
C LEU A 33 6.80 15.73 -10.64
N ASP A 34 7.59 16.06 -11.66
CA ASP A 34 9.05 16.21 -11.55
C ASP A 34 9.48 17.57 -10.95
N ASP A 35 10.80 17.82 -10.85
CA ASP A 35 11.33 19.07 -10.27
C ASP A 35 10.99 20.32 -11.11
N LEU A 36 10.60 20.13 -12.37
CA LEU A 36 10.18 21.19 -13.29
C LEU A 36 8.66 21.34 -13.34
N HIS A 37 7.91 20.65 -12.48
CA HIS A 37 6.45 20.60 -12.45
C HIS A 37 5.83 20.02 -13.73
N ASN A 38 6.54 19.11 -14.41
CA ASN A 38 5.99 18.35 -15.53
C ASN A 38 5.59 16.94 -15.10
N GLU A 39 4.52 16.43 -15.70
CA GLU A 39 4.15 15.02 -15.57
C GLU A 39 5.18 14.15 -16.29
N THR A 40 5.85 13.28 -15.53
CA THR A 40 6.88 12.39 -16.05
C THR A 40 6.57 10.95 -15.69
N THR A 41 6.64 10.06 -16.69
CA THR A 41 6.48 8.61 -16.51
C THR A 41 7.82 7.96 -16.23
N CYS A 42 7.97 7.28 -15.10
CA CYS A 42 9.21 6.65 -14.67
C CYS A 42 8.99 5.21 -14.18
N LYS A 43 9.99 4.34 -14.37
CA LYS A 43 9.94 2.96 -13.85
C LYS A 43 9.88 2.95 -12.33
N LYS A 44 9.06 2.07 -11.74
CA LYS A 44 8.94 1.93 -10.28
C LYS A 44 10.25 1.60 -9.58
N SER A 45 11.11 0.82 -10.23
CA SER A 45 12.43 0.42 -9.71
C SER A 45 13.33 1.59 -9.33
N ARG A 46 13.03 2.80 -9.82
CA ARG A 46 13.76 4.04 -9.52
C ARG A 46 13.36 4.68 -8.20
N PHE A 47 12.35 4.15 -7.52
CA PHE A 47 11.82 4.73 -6.30
C PHE A 47 11.64 3.69 -5.21
N VAL A 48 11.61 4.17 -3.98
CA VAL A 48 11.09 3.44 -2.81
C VAL A 48 9.84 4.14 -2.30
N ILE A 49 8.82 3.38 -1.95
CA ILE A 49 7.58 3.93 -1.39
C ILE A 49 7.88 4.47 0.02
N ILE A 50 7.54 5.73 0.27
CA ILE A 50 7.63 6.37 1.59
C ILE A 50 6.25 6.39 2.25
N GLU A 51 5.21 6.75 1.49
CA GLU A 51 3.84 6.79 1.99
C GLU A 51 2.87 6.22 0.96
N ASP A 52 2.33 5.05 1.24
CA ASP A 52 1.19 4.48 0.50
C ASP A 52 -0.10 4.81 1.23
N GLY A 53 -0.67 5.97 0.89
CA GLY A 53 -1.94 6.43 1.43
C GLY A 53 -3.12 5.48 1.12
N ASP A 54 -3.05 4.64 0.08
CA ASP A 54 -4.12 3.68 -0.22
C ASP A 54 -4.02 2.43 0.66
N LEU A 55 -2.81 1.90 0.86
CA LEU A 55 -2.57 0.85 1.84
C LEU A 55 -2.95 1.31 3.25
N ALA A 56 -2.55 2.52 3.64
CA ALA A 56 -2.91 3.09 4.94
C ALA A 56 -4.44 3.23 5.10
N LYS A 57 -5.16 3.66 4.06
CA LYS A 57 -6.63 3.72 4.05
C LYS A 57 -7.25 2.32 4.19
N LYS A 58 -6.79 1.34 3.40
CA LYS A 58 -7.26 -0.05 3.47
C LYS A 58 -7.03 -0.64 4.86
N CYS A 59 -5.82 -0.50 5.42
CA CYS A 59 -5.51 -0.95 6.77
C CYS A 59 -6.42 -0.28 7.81
N LYS A 60 -6.62 1.04 7.73
CA LYS A 60 -7.51 1.77 8.65
C LYS A 60 -8.94 1.26 8.57
N ALA A 61 -9.47 1.06 7.36
CA ALA A 61 -10.80 0.51 7.15
C ALA A 61 -10.94 -0.90 7.73
N THR A 62 -9.95 -1.78 7.48
CA THR A 62 -9.93 -3.13 8.05
C THR A 62 -9.88 -3.13 9.57
N ILE A 63 -9.03 -2.32 10.20
CA ILE A 63 -8.94 -2.21 11.66
C ILE A 63 -10.27 -1.71 12.24
N ASN A 64 -10.88 -0.70 11.61
CA ASN A 64 -12.15 -0.16 12.05
C ASN A 64 -13.27 -1.23 12.02
N GLU A 65 -13.33 -2.01 10.95
CA GLU A 65 -14.27 -3.13 10.84
C GLU A 65 -14.03 -4.19 11.93
N LEU A 66 -12.78 -4.60 12.15
CA LEU A 66 -12.46 -5.59 13.18
C LEU A 66 -12.77 -5.10 14.60
N ASN A 67 -12.58 -3.81 14.89
CA ASN A 67 -12.99 -3.22 16.17
C ASN A 67 -14.52 -3.23 16.33
N TYR A 68 -15.26 -2.87 15.28
CA TYR A 68 -16.72 -2.98 15.29
C TYR A 68 -17.17 -4.42 15.60
N GLN A 69 -16.54 -5.43 14.98
CA GLN A 69 -16.84 -6.84 15.30
C GLN A 69 -16.51 -7.22 16.74
N LEU A 70 -15.43 -6.70 17.34
CA LEU A 70 -15.11 -6.93 18.75
C LEU A 70 -16.18 -6.34 19.68
N ASP A 71 -16.65 -5.12 19.38
CA ASP A 71 -17.65 -4.42 20.17
C ASP A 71 -19.07 -5.02 20.03
N ASN A 72 -19.32 -5.78 18.96
CA ASN A 72 -20.63 -6.34 18.61
C ASN A 72 -20.63 -7.87 18.52
N GLU A 73 -19.81 -8.53 19.35
CA GLU A 73 -19.78 -10.00 19.51
C GLU A 73 -19.66 -10.78 18.18
N PHE A 74 -18.87 -10.25 17.25
CA PHE A 74 -18.59 -10.83 15.94
C PHE A 74 -19.84 -11.09 15.08
N VAL A 75 -20.85 -10.22 15.19
CA VAL A 75 -22.16 -10.34 14.54
C VAL A 75 -22.09 -10.62 13.04
N ASP A 76 -21.10 -10.08 12.33
CA ASP A 76 -20.97 -10.26 10.87
C ASP A 76 -19.92 -11.30 10.48
N ILE A 77 -19.13 -11.83 11.41
CA ILE A 77 -18.15 -12.87 11.08
C ILE A 77 -18.86 -14.22 10.94
N LYS A 78 -18.70 -14.85 9.78
CA LYS A 78 -19.22 -16.19 9.47
C LYS A 78 -18.20 -17.29 9.79
N ASN A 79 -16.94 -17.05 9.48
CA ASN A 79 -15.86 -18.02 9.68
C ASN A 79 -14.52 -17.33 9.93
N PHE A 80 -13.67 -17.94 10.75
CA PHE A 80 -12.35 -17.43 11.11
C PHE A 80 -11.34 -18.57 11.15
N ILE A 81 -10.30 -18.50 10.32
CA ILE A 81 -9.27 -19.54 10.19
C ILE A 81 -7.88 -18.93 10.41
N ILE A 82 -7.08 -19.52 11.30
CA ILE A 82 -5.67 -19.18 11.47
C ILE A 82 -4.82 -20.26 10.81
N ARG A 83 -3.97 -19.87 9.86
CA ARG A 83 -2.94 -20.73 9.28
C ARG A 83 -1.58 -20.40 9.90
N LYS A 84 -0.86 -21.43 10.34
CA LYS A 84 0.49 -21.31 10.90
C LYS A 84 1.56 -21.75 9.89
N ASN A 85 2.77 -21.23 10.03
CA ASN A 85 3.94 -21.71 9.27
C ASN A 85 4.51 -22.99 9.91
N SER A 86 5.55 -23.57 9.28
CA SER A 86 6.22 -24.78 9.78
C SER A 86 6.88 -24.63 11.16
N LYS A 87 7.12 -23.39 11.60
CA LYS A 87 7.66 -23.06 12.94
C LYS A 87 6.56 -22.78 13.97
N GLY A 88 5.29 -22.93 13.60
CA GLY A 88 4.14 -22.69 14.47
C GLY A 88 3.73 -21.22 14.64
N SER A 89 4.43 -20.27 14.01
CA SER A 89 4.03 -18.85 14.03
C SER A 89 2.81 -18.62 13.13
N ILE A 90 1.95 -17.68 13.50
CA ILE A 90 0.82 -17.26 12.66
C ILE A 90 1.38 -16.76 11.33
N LYS A 91 0.93 -17.36 10.24
CA LYS A 91 1.27 -16.97 8.87
C LYS A 91 0.17 -16.12 8.26
N GLU A 92 -1.08 -16.46 8.55
CA GLU A 92 -2.24 -15.84 7.91
C GLU A 92 -3.49 -16.04 8.77
N ILE A 93 -4.39 -15.07 8.69
CA ILE A 93 -5.73 -15.12 9.28
C ILE A 93 -6.72 -14.87 8.13
N LEU A 94 -7.65 -15.80 7.92
CA LEU A 94 -8.72 -15.68 6.94
C LEU A 94 -10.04 -15.45 7.68
N ILE A 95 -10.70 -14.34 7.38
CA ILE A 95 -11.97 -13.95 7.97
C ILE A 95 -13.00 -13.89 6.85
N LYS A 96 -14.08 -14.66 6.99
CA LYS A 96 -15.22 -14.62 6.08
C LYS A 96 -16.38 -13.92 6.77
N PHE A 97 -16.84 -12.83 6.20
CA PHE A 97 -18.00 -12.10 6.68
C PHE A 97 -19.31 -12.66 6.10
N LYS A 98 -20.44 -12.28 6.70
CA LYS A 98 -21.81 -12.65 6.30
C LYS A 98 -22.38 -11.77 5.18
N TYR A 99 -21.63 -10.77 4.71
CA TYR A 99 -22.04 -9.90 3.61
C TYR A 99 -22.37 -10.74 2.36
N GLU A 100 -23.42 -10.32 1.65
CA GLU A 100 -23.90 -10.97 0.41
C GLU A 100 -22.90 -10.83 -0.75
#